data_AF-A0A925PZF5-F1
#
_entry.id   AF-A0A925PZF5-F1
#
_cell.length_a   1.000
_cell.length_b   1.000
_cell.length_c   1.000
_cell.angle_alpha   90.00
_cell.angle_beta   90.00
_cell.angle_gamma   90.00
#
_symmetry.space_group_name_H-M   'P 1'
#
loop_
_entity.id
_entity.type
_entity.pdbx_description
1 polymer ?
#
loop_
_entity_poly.entity_id
_entity_poly.type
_entity_poly.pdbx_seq_one_letter_code
_entity_poly.pdbx_strand_id
1 'polypeptide(L)'
;MTDPSLQLVRQSIREWRDVSVAKFREEILPAAEPAVLRGAIRDWPAVRARLESPSAMASYVRAFDTGATAETMVGDPSIRGRFFYNDAMTGLNF
;
A
#
# COMPACT_ATOMS: atom_id res chain seq x y z
N MET A 1 -5.32 9.06 -26.98
CA MET A 1 -3.87 8.81 -26.99
C MET A 1 -3.58 7.87 -25.83
N THR A 2 -3.76 6.57 -26.07
CA THR A 2 -3.61 5.53 -25.06
C THR A 2 -2.13 5.20 -24.98
N ASP A 3 -1.46 5.63 -23.91
CA ASP A 3 -0.07 5.25 -23.65
C ASP A 3 -0.01 3.72 -23.45
N PRO A 4 0.63 2.96 -24.36
CA PRO A 4 0.77 1.51 -24.25
C PRO A 4 1.68 1.08 -23.08
N SER A 5 2.42 2.01 -22.45
CA SER A 5 3.41 1.73 -21.40
C SER A 5 2.81 1.37 -20.04
N LEU A 6 1.48 1.42 -19.88
CA LEU A 6 0.77 0.98 -18.68
C LEU A 6 0.12 -0.40 -18.84
N GLN A 7 0.68 -1.29 -19.67
CA GLN A 7 0.60 -2.70 -19.34
C GLN A 7 1.36 -2.86 -18.02
N LEU A 8 0.61 -2.86 -16.92
CA LEU A 8 1.09 -3.22 -15.61
C LEU A 8 1.66 -4.64 -15.75
N VAL A 9 2.96 -4.73 -16.05
CA VAL A 9 3.65 -6.00 -16.09
C VAL A 9 3.42 -6.55 -14.69
N ARG A 10 2.68 -7.65 -14.60
CA ARG A 10 2.48 -8.41 -13.38
C ARG A 10 3.82 -9.08 -13.04
N GLN A 11 4.85 -8.27 -12.79
CA GLN A 11 6.12 -8.77 -12.33
C GLN A 11 5.89 -9.30 -10.92
N SER A 12 6.20 -10.58 -10.74
CA SER A 12 6.18 -11.21 -9.44
C SER A 12 7.30 -10.57 -8.62
N ILE A 13 6.95 -9.71 -7.66
CA ILE A 13 7.91 -9.16 -6.71
C ILE A 13 8.44 -10.32 -5.86
N ARG A 14 9.77 -10.39 -5.66
CA ARG A 14 10.39 -11.45 -4.86
C ARG A 14 9.90 -11.38 -3.42
N GLU A 15 9.41 -12.51 -2.92
CA GLU A 15 8.99 -12.64 -1.53
C GLU A 15 10.11 -13.23 -0.66
N TRP A 16 10.31 -12.63 0.51
CA TRP A 16 11.27 -13.05 1.51
C TRP A 16 10.54 -13.39 2.81
N ARG A 17 10.98 -14.46 3.48
CA ARG A 17 10.48 -14.92 4.78
C ARG A 17 11.61 -14.91 5.79
N ASP A 18 11.26 -14.80 7.07
CA ASP A 18 12.18 -14.89 8.20
C ASP A 18 13.40 -13.96 8.04
N VAL A 19 13.12 -12.72 7.63
CA VAL A 19 14.14 -11.73 7.30
C VAL A 19 14.73 -11.17 8.59
N SER A 20 15.98 -11.51 8.86
CA SER A 20 16.78 -10.89 9.90
C SER A 20 17.33 -9.53 9.42
N VAL A 21 17.77 -8.70 10.37
CA VAL A 21 18.44 -7.43 10.07
C VAL A 21 19.69 -7.64 9.20
N ALA A 22 20.47 -8.70 9.46
CA ALA A 22 21.65 -9.04 8.67
C ALA A 22 21.28 -9.37 7.22
N LYS A 23 20.33 -10.29 7.02
CA LYS A 23 19.82 -10.67 5.70
C LYS A 23 19.27 -9.47 4.92
N PHE A 24 18.54 -8.58 5.61
CA PHE A 24 18.07 -7.35 4.99
C PHE A 24 19.22 -6.45 4.51
N ARG A 25 20.24 -6.24 5.35
CA ARG A 25 21.36 -5.33 5.03
C ARG A 25 22.34 -5.88 3.99
N GLU A 26 22.57 -7.18 3.99
CA GLU A 26 23.60 -7.81 3.17
C GLU A 26 23.07 -8.32 1.83
N GLU A 27 21.79 -8.71 1.77
CA GLU A 27 21.20 -9.30 0.55
C GLU A 27 20.09 -8.45 -0.06
N ILE A 28 19.11 -8.04 0.73
CA ILE A 28 17.88 -7.42 0.20
C ILE A 28 18.11 -5.97 -0.19
N LEU A 29 18.71 -5.18 0.70
CA LEU A 29 18.96 -3.77 0.49
C LEU A 29 19.92 -3.50 -0.69
N PRO A 30 21.07 -4.21 -0.82
CA PRO A 30 22.01 -3.95 -1.92
C PRO A 30 21.49 -4.37 -3.29
N ALA A 31 20.50 -5.27 -3.36
CA ALA A 31 19.92 -5.72 -4.64
C ALA A 31 19.18 -4.59 -5.37
N ALA A 32 18.73 -3.54 -4.67
CA ALA A 32 18.02 -2.40 -5.25
C ALA A 32 16.79 -2.78 -6.10
N GLU A 33 16.14 -3.90 -5.75
CA GLU A 33 14.94 -4.42 -6.40
C GLU A 33 13.73 -4.39 -5.45
N PRO A 34 12.49 -4.31 -5.98
CA PRO A 34 11.29 -4.48 -5.17
C PRO A 34 11.30 -5.82 -4.41
N ALA A 35 10.92 -5.78 -3.13
CA ALA A 35 10.88 -6.96 -2.26
C ALA A 35 9.66 -6.96 -1.34
N VAL A 36 9.06 -8.13 -1.09
CA VAL A 36 8.02 -8.32 -0.08
C VAL A 36 8.58 -9.08 1.11
N LEU A 37 8.57 -8.48 2.30
CA LEU A 37 9.00 -9.14 3.54
C LEU A 37 7.80 -9.77 4.24
N ARG A 38 7.46 -11.01 3.85
CA ARG A 38 6.29 -11.73 4.37
C ARG A 38 6.45 -12.03 5.86
N GLY A 39 5.49 -11.59 6.66
CA GLY A 39 5.42 -11.90 8.08
C GLY A 39 6.32 -11.07 9.00
N ALA A 40 7.06 -10.08 8.46
CA ALA A 40 7.97 -9.24 9.25
C ALA A 40 7.28 -8.53 10.43
N ILE A 41 5.99 -8.20 10.27
CA ILE A 41 5.19 -7.51 11.29
C ILE A 41 4.05 -8.39 11.85
N ARG A 42 4.12 -9.71 11.68
CA ARG A 42 3.02 -10.64 12.05
C ARG A 42 2.58 -10.50 13.52
N ASP A 43 3.52 -10.12 14.38
CA ASP A 43 3.31 -10.03 15.83
C ASP A 43 2.79 -8.66 16.29
N TRP A 44 2.64 -7.69 15.37
CA TRP A 44 2.09 -6.37 15.71
C TRP A 44 0.64 -6.48 16.20
N PRO A 45 0.23 -5.72 17.24
CA PRO A 45 -1.14 -5.75 17.75
C PRO A 45 -2.21 -5.48 16.67
N ALA A 46 -1.95 -4.54 15.77
CA ALA A 46 -2.84 -4.27 14.63
C ALA A 46 -3.03 -5.49 13.71
N VAL A 47 -1.94 -6.22 13.43
CA VAL A 47 -1.99 -7.42 12.58
C VAL A 47 -2.74 -8.54 13.28
N ARG A 48 -2.54 -8.73 14.59
CA ARG A 48 -3.31 -9.68 15.39
C ARG A 48 -4.81 -9.34 15.39
N ALA A 49 -5.17 -8.08 15.62
CA ALA A 49 -6.58 -7.64 15.53
C ALA A 49 -7.18 -7.92 14.14
N ARG A 50 -6.41 -7.73 13.07
CA ARG A 50 -6.84 -8.07 11.71
C ARG A 50 -7.05 -9.58 11.49
N LEU A 51 -6.25 -10.43 12.14
CA LEU A 51 -6.40 -11.88 12.05
C LEU A 51 -7.67 -12.37 12.76
N GLU A 52 -8.15 -11.65 13.77
CA GLU A 52 -9.44 -11.92 14.40
C GLU A 52 -10.59 -11.60 13.44
N SER A 53 -10.64 -10.39 12.89
CA SER A 53 -11.60 -10.01 11.84
C SER A 53 -11.29 -8.63 11.22
N PRO A 54 -11.91 -8.29 10.07
CA PRO A 54 -11.85 -6.92 9.54
C PRO A 54 -12.43 -5.87 10.51
N SER A 55 -13.47 -6.19 11.27
CA SER A 55 -14.09 -5.26 12.22
C SER A 55 -13.22 -5.03 13.46
N ALA A 56 -12.51 -6.05 13.93
CA ALA A 56 -11.55 -5.94 15.03
C ALA A 56 -10.36 -5.03 14.67
N MET A 57 -9.82 -5.13 13.44
CA MET A 57 -8.83 -4.17 12.94
C MET A 57 -9.38 -2.74 12.92
N ALA A 58 -10.61 -2.54 12.44
CA ALA A 58 -11.21 -1.21 12.41
C ALA A 58 -11.40 -0.64 13.83
N SER A 59 -11.80 -1.47 14.80
CA SER A 59 -11.88 -1.08 16.21
C SER A 59 -10.51 -0.75 16.81
N TYR A 60 -9.48 -1.53 16.48
CA TYR A 60 -8.11 -1.25 16.91
C TYR A 60 -7.66 0.14 16.43
N VAL A 61 -7.85 0.46 15.15
CA VAL A 61 -7.47 1.77 14.60
C VAL A 61 -8.28 2.91 15.24
N ARG A 62 -9.60 2.74 15.39
CA ARG A 62 -10.47 3.74 16.02
C ARG A 62 -10.07 4.09 17.45
N ALA A 63 -9.48 3.16 18.21
CA ALA A 63 -9.05 3.44 19.58
C ALA A 63 -7.90 4.47 19.67
N PHE A 64 -7.18 4.70 18.56
CA PHE A 64 -6.12 5.71 18.46
C PHE A 64 -6.56 6.98 17.72
N ASP A 65 -7.80 7.02 17.24
CA ASP A 65 -8.33 8.18 16.55
C ASP A 65 -8.51 9.34 17.54
N THR A 66 -7.85 10.46 17.27
CA THR A 66 -7.93 11.68 18.08
C THR A 66 -9.08 12.59 17.66
N GLY A 67 -9.84 12.22 16.61
CA GLY A 67 -10.86 13.06 15.99
C GLY A 67 -10.28 14.17 15.12
N ALA A 68 -8.99 14.13 14.81
CA ALA A 68 -8.35 15.09 13.92
C ALA A 68 -8.88 14.93 12.48
N THR A 69 -9.05 16.05 11.79
CA THR A 69 -9.41 16.04 10.37
C THR A 69 -8.23 15.53 9.54
N ALA A 70 -8.45 14.46 8.78
CA ALA A 70 -7.49 13.96 7.79
C ALA A 70 -7.86 14.47 6.40
N GLU A 71 -6.87 14.94 5.64
CA GLU A 71 -7.05 15.22 4.22
C GLU A 71 -7.50 13.93 3.50
N THR A 72 -8.56 14.04 2.70
CA THR A 72 -9.16 12.91 2.00
C THR A 72 -9.38 13.30 0.54
N MET A 73 -8.85 12.49 -0.38
CA MET A 73 -9.06 12.63 -1.82
C MET A 73 -10.18 11.68 -2.25
N VAL A 74 -11.21 12.20 -2.92
CA VAL A 74 -12.36 11.40 -3.40
C VAL A 74 -12.43 11.49 -4.91
N GLY A 75 -12.13 10.38 -5.59
CA GLY A 75 -12.20 10.31 -7.05
C GLY A 75 -13.51 9.69 -7.53
N ASP A 76 -14.01 10.17 -8.66
CA ASP A 76 -15.17 9.56 -9.33
C ASP A 76 -14.85 8.10 -9.72
N PRO A 77 -15.78 7.13 -9.57
CA PRO A 77 -15.53 5.74 -9.93
C PRO A 77 -15.00 5.54 -11.36
N SER A 78 -15.36 6.42 -12.30
CA SER A 78 -14.90 6.40 -13.69
C SER A 78 -13.38 6.57 -13.84
N ILE A 79 -12.69 7.20 -12.89
CA ILE A 79 -11.23 7.36 -12.93
C ILE A 79 -10.49 6.06 -12.56
N ARG A 80 -11.20 5.03 -12.08
CA ARG A 80 -10.66 3.70 -11.73
C ARG A 80 -9.43 3.77 -10.81
N GLY A 81 -9.47 4.67 -9.83
CA GLY A 81 -8.39 4.87 -8.86
C GLY A 81 -7.16 5.63 -9.38
N ARG A 82 -7.23 6.21 -10.60
CA ARG A 82 -6.15 7.02 -11.17
C ARG A 82 -6.41 8.50 -10.95
N PHE A 83 -5.87 9.04 -9.87
CA PHE A 83 -5.82 10.49 -9.63
C PHE A 83 -4.85 11.16 -10.61
N PHE A 84 -5.35 12.11 -11.40
CA PHE A 84 -4.59 12.81 -12.44
C PHE A 84 -5.29 14.13 -12.85
N TYR A 85 -4.83 14.76 -13.95
CA TYR A 85 -5.57 15.81 -14.63
C TYR A 85 -6.82 15.27 -15.33
N ASN A 86 -7.83 16.13 -15.45
CA ASN A 86 -8.99 15.92 -16.32
C ASN A 86 -8.58 15.94 -17.79
N ASP A 87 -9.45 15.47 -18.69
CA ASP A 87 -9.15 15.36 -20.13
C ASP A 87 -8.81 16.72 -20.78
N ALA A 88 -9.35 17.82 -20.24
CA ALA A 88 -9.10 19.17 -20.70
C ALA A 88 -7.75 19.74 -20.22
N MET A 89 -7.03 19.04 -19.32
CA MET A 89 -5.79 19.50 -18.67
C MET A 89 -5.93 20.84 -17.93
N THR A 90 -7.15 21.20 -17.52
CA THR A 90 -7.43 22.46 -16.83
C THR A 90 -7.56 22.30 -15.32
N GLY A 91 -7.59 21.06 -14.83
CA GLY A 91 -7.75 20.75 -13.43
C GLY A 91 -7.55 19.27 -13.14
N LEU A 92 -7.73 18.89 -11.89
CA LEU A 92 -7.63 17.51 -11.42
C LEU A 92 -8.92 16.74 -11.70
N ASN A 93 -8.86 15.42 -11.74
CA ASN A 93 -10.01 14.54 -12.00
C ASN A 93 -10.72 14.04 -10.73
N PHE A 94 -10.57 14.78 -9.62
CA PHE A 94 -11.15 14.51 -8.30
C PHE A 94 -11.45 15.83 -7.58
#